data_AF-A0A9P9X8M7-F1
#
_entry.id   AF-A0A9P9X8M7-F1
#
_cell.length_a   1.000
_cell.length_b   1.000
_cell.length_c   1.000
_cell.angle_alpha   90.00
_cell.angle_beta   90.00
_cell.angle_gamma   90.00
#
_symmetry.space_group_name_H-M   'P 1'
#
loop_
_entity.id
_entity.type
_entity.pdbx_description
1 polymer ?
#
loop_
_entity_poly.entity_id
_entity_poly.type
_entity_poly.pdbx_seq_one_letter_code
_entity_poly.pdbx_strand_id
1 'polypeptide(L)'
;MRSPFLIPILLAIPSALASPSSCTAATIQCPLIFDGRVPAEATPQDFDTALGGGWSPYNPDYVKGADLSWSDIILLPGPAPVSTRPGSRSSRFDVAERKRPLEVTISDASVFMNQRGFRRAGLLFAEDANEGSPAGEGVKTLHFSARSDLERPLNLTHEYLNVWHETAAYDANQFNFQTGTIIGQPELPKDTYKLLDRDNKLLWATPMAMDGSWQNFALTLDFLNNTIQIWYSAGNNPLARQGGVVPVDLAGDGQYQIGILKKPTGTGDVVNSGYQSSNLNEGLIYGGIFIEDSANSCVSI
;
A
#
# COMPACT_ATOMS: atom_id res chain seq x y z
N MET A 1 47.22 -56.37 26.80
CA MET A 1 46.23 -56.35 25.71
C MET A 1 45.81 -54.89 25.52
N ARG A 2 46.18 -54.29 24.39
CA ARG A 2 46.06 -52.83 24.16
C ARG A 2 44.71 -52.52 23.51
N SER A 3 44.01 -51.56 24.11
CA SER A 3 42.70 -51.04 23.69
C SER A 3 42.79 -50.31 22.35
N PRO A 4 41.85 -50.48 21.40
CA PRO A 4 41.84 -49.71 20.16
C PRO A 4 41.16 -48.36 20.38
N PHE A 5 41.83 -47.29 19.95
CA PHE A 5 41.28 -45.94 19.91
C PHE A 5 40.27 -45.81 18.76
N LEU A 6 39.04 -45.40 19.09
CA LEU A 6 38.01 -44.97 18.15
C LEU A 6 38.27 -43.51 17.73
N ILE A 7 38.42 -43.26 16.43
CA ILE A 7 38.50 -41.92 15.84
C ILE A 7 37.08 -41.49 15.44
N PRO A 8 36.55 -40.37 15.96
CA PRO A 8 35.26 -39.85 15.51
C PRO A 8 35.43 -39.14 14.15
N ILE A 9 34.66 -39.58 13.15
CA ILE A 9 34.53 -38.89 11.86
C ILE A 9 33.53 -37.74 12.05
N LEU A 10 34.01 -36.50 12.02
CA LEU A 10 33.16 -35.31 11.93
C LEU A 10 32.59 -35.23 10.50
N LEU A 11 31.29 -35.46 10.36
CA LEU A 11 30.54 -35.15 9.14
C LEU A 11 30.32 -33.64 9.07
N ALA A 12 31.09 -32.96 8.22
CA ALA A 12 30.85 -31.56 7.88
C ALA A 12 29.57 -31.46 7.04
N ILE A 13 28.52 -30.88 7.61
CA ILE A 13 27.32 -30.48 6.88
C ILE A 13 27.72 -29.29 6.00
N PRO A 14 27.59 -29.35 4.67
CA PRO A 14 27.85 -28.19 3.84
C PRO A 14 26.79 -27.14 4.12
N SER A 15 27.20 -26.04 4.75
CA SER A 15 26.41 -24.81 4.81
C SER A 15 26.20 -24.34 3.38
N ALA A 16 25.00 -24.56 2.84
CA ALA A 16 24.58 -23.97 1.59
C ALA A 16 24.55 -22.44 1.81
N LEU A 17 25.59 -21.75 1.35
CA LEU A 17 25.60 -20.31 1.23
C LEU A 17 24.50 -19.95 0.22
N ALA A 18 23.37 -19.44 0.72
CA ALA A 18 22.34 -18.85 -0.12
C ALA A 18 23.01 -17.78 -0.98
N SER A 19 23.05 -18.00 -2.30
CA SER A 19 23.52 -16.97 -3.22
C SER A 19 22.67 -15.72 -3.04
N PRO A 20 23.27 -14.52 -2.93
CA PRO A 20 22.50 -13.29 -2.92
C PRO A 20 21.68 -13.24 -4.21
N SER A 21 20.35 -13.30 -4.09
CA SER A 21 19.46 -13.10 -5.23
C SER A 21 19.80 -11.75 -5.82
N SER A 22 20.26 -11.74 -7.07
CA SER A 22 20.47 -10.52 -7.83
C SER A 22 19.16 -9.75 -7.85
N CYS A 23 19.18 -8.55 -7.27
CA CYS A 23 18.05 -7.63 -7.20
C CYS A 23 17.66 -7.25 -8.63
N THR A 24 16.75 -8.01 -9.23
CA THR A 24 16.31 -7.76 -10.60
C THR A 24 15.18 -6.76 -10.48
N ALA A 25 15.51 -5.48 -10.73
CA ALA A 25 14.52 -4.41 -10.78
C ALA A 25 13.41 -4.80 -11.75
N ALA A 26 12.15 -4.56 -11.37
CA ALA A 26 11.05 -4.76 -12.31
C ALA A 26 11.07 -3.66 -13.36
N THR A 27 10.73 -4.03 -14.59
CA THR A 27 10.50 -3.10 -15.68
C THR A 27 9.00 -3.04 -15.93
N ILE A 28 8.45 -1.83 -15.97
CA ILE A 28 7.06 -1.62 -16.39
C ILE A 28 6.99 -1.87 -17.89
N GLN A 29 6.17 -2.83 -18.30
CA GLN A 29 6.05 -3.27 -19.70
C GLN A 29 4.74 -2.87 -20.36
N CYS A 30 3.74 -2.48 -19.57
CA CYS A 30 2.43 -2.08 -20.06
C CYS A 30 2.32 -0.55 -20.15
N PRO A 31 1.46 0.00 -21.01
CA PRO A 31 1.22 1.44 -21.07
C PRO A 31 0.74 1.97 -19.72
N LEU A 32 1.36 3.05 -19.24
CA LEU A 32 0.95 3.70 -18.00
C LEU A 32 -0.26 4.62 -18.25
N ILE A 33 -1.26 4.50 -17.39
CA ILE A 33 -2.41 5.42 -17.30
C ILE A 33 -2.14 6.46 -16.20
N PHE A 34 -1.48 6.05 -15.13
CA PHE A 34 -1.10 6.90 -14.01
C PHE A 34 0.28 6.48 -13.49
N ASP A 35 1.18 7.43 -13.25
CA ASP A 35 2.50 7.17 -12.64
C ASP A 35 2.70 8.01 -11.39
N GLY A 36 2.37 7.42 -10.23
CA GLY A 36 2.51 8.03 -8.91
C GLY A 36 3.91 7.88 -8.30
N ARG A 37 4.87 7.28 -9.01
CA ARG A 37 6.20 7.01 -8.45
C ARG A 37 6.98 8.30 -8.26
N VAL A 38 7.46 8.51 -7.04
CA VAL A 38 8.08 9.76 -6.60
C VAL A 38 9.53 9.88 -7.14
N PRO A 39 9.88 10.97 -7.84
CA PRO A 39 11.26 11.25 -8.26
C PRO A 39 12.24 11.33 -7.09
N ALA A 40 13.51 11.03 -7.34
CA ALA A 40 14.55 11.03 -6.30
C ALA A 40 14.74 12.43 -5.66
N GLU A 41 14.59 13.46 -6.48
CA GLU A 41 14.74 14.88 -6.17
C GLU A 41 13.49 15.51 -5.56
N ALA A 42 12.36 14.78 -5.53
CA ALA A 42 11.11 15.30 -5.01
C ALA A 42 11.24 15.76 -3.55
N THR A 43 10.52 16.82 -3.23
CA THR A 43 10.39 17.37 -1.89
C THR A 43 8.97 17.17 -1.36
N PRO A 44 8.75 17.13 -0.03
CA PRO A 44 7.38 17.09 0.51
C PRO A 44 6.51 18.25 0.00
N GLN A 45 7.09 19.42 -0.27
CA GLN A 45 6.38 20.60 -0.78
C GLN A 45 5.81 20.39 -2.19
N ASP A 46 6.34 19.45 -2.97
CA ASP A 46 5.82 19.14 -4.30
C ASP A 46 4.38 18.58 -4.24
N PHE A 47 3.93 18.10 -3.08
CA PHE A 47 2.56 17.61 -2.89
C PHE A 47 1.58 18.71 -2.48
N ASP A 48 2.05 19.92 -2.12
CA ASP A 48 1.19 21.02 -1.67
C ASP A 48 0.58 21.83 -2.83
N THR A 49 0.99 21.53 -4.07
CA THR A 49 0.52 22.25 -5.26
C THR A 49 0.22 21.28 -6.40
N ALA A 50 -0.75 21.64 -7.24
CA ALA A 50 -1.05 20.88 -8.44
C ALA A 50 0.16 20.85 -9.37
N LEU A 51 0.57 19.66 -9.83
CA LEU A 51 1.80 19.43 -10.60
C LEU A 51 3.06 19.97 -9.89
N GLY A 52 3.09 19.98 -8.55
CA GLY A 52 4.26 20.44 -7.80
C GLY A 52 5.53 19.68 -8.18
N GLY A 53 6.64 20.41 -8.21
CA GLY A 53 7.91 19.93 -8.78
C GLY A 53 7.87 19.62 -10.28
N GLY A 54 6.76 19.90 -10.98
CA GLY A 54 6.53 19.53 -12.38
C GLY A 54 6.19 18.05 -12.60
N TRP A 55 5.94 17.29 -11.54
CA TRP A 55 5.79 15.84 -11.60
C TRP A 55 4.61 15.29 -10.80
N SER A 56 4.22 15.94 -9.70
CA SER A 56 3.28 15.37 -8.72
C SER A 56 1.89 15.16 -9.34
N PRO A 57 1.42 13.90 -9.47
CA PRO A 57 0.11 13.60 -10.05
C PRO A 57 -0.98 13.49 -8.98
N TYR A 58 -0.75 14.07 -7.79
CA TYR A 58 -1.65 13.95 -6.64
C TYR A 58 -2.40 15.26 -6.39
N ASN A 59 -3.63 15.14 -5.90
CA ASN A 59 -4.44 16.30 -5.53
C ASN A 59 -3.89 16.96 -4.26
N PRO A 60 -3.62 18.29 -4.26
CA PRO A 60 -3.04 18.96 -3.10
C PRO A 60 -4.05 19.34 -2.00
N ASP A 61 -5.34 19.35 -2.30
CA ASP A 61 -6.35 20.06 -1.51
C ASP A 61 -7.15 19.14 -0.58
N TYR A 62 -7.53 17.95 -1.06
CA TYR A 62 -8.54 17.12 -0.41
C TYR A 62 -7.96 15.98 0.43
N VAL A 63 -8.85 15.34 1.23
CA VAL A 63 -8.61 14.07 1.93
C VAL A 63 -7.49 14.12 3.00
N LYS A 64 -7.30 15.29 3.62
CA LYS A 64 -6.42 15.53 4.77
C LYS A 64 -7.01 16.57 5.72
N GLY A 65 -6.44 16.72 6.92
CA GLY A 65 -6.89 17.77 7.85
C GLY A 65 -6.87 19.16 7.21
N ALA A 66 -7.89 19.98 7.49
CA ALA A 66 -8.07 21.28 6.83
C ALA A 66 -6.90 22.25 7.08
N ASP A 67 -6.26 22.14 8.23
CA ASP A 67 -5.12 22.97 8.64
C ASP A 67 -3.76 22.32 8.31
N LEU A 68 -3.75 21.17 7.64
CA LEU A 68 -2.54 20.45 7.26
C LEU A 68 -2.21 20.66 5.78
N SER A 69 -0.94 20.91 5.48
CA SER A 69 -0.37 20.75 4.15
C SER A 69 0.04 19.29 3.96
N TRP A 70 0.20 18.83 2.72
CA TRP A 70 0.75 17.50 2.47
C TRP A 70 2.19 17.40 2.96
N SER A 71 2.98 18.47 2.85
CA SER A 71 4.35 18.51 3.38
C SER A 71 4.47 18.36 4.90
N ASP A 72 3.37 18.55 5.65
CA ASP A 72 3.34 18.30 7.11
C ASP A 72 3.20 16.81 7.45
N ILE A 73 2.63 16.03 6.54
CA ILE A 73 2.20 14.64 6.77
C ILE A 73 2.78 13.64 5.77
N ILE A 74 3.53 14.09 4.78
CA ILE A 74 4.34 13.27 3.89
C ILE A 74 5.78 13.35 4.33
N LEU A 75 6.34 12.18 4.61
CA LEU A 75 7.78 12.04 4.71
C LEU A 75 8.27 11.38 3.43
N LEU A 76 9.46 11.78 3.00
CA LEU A 76 10.15 11.09 1.93
C LEU A 76 11.36 10.42 2.57
N PRO A 77 11.27 9.13 2.96
CA PRO A 77 12.39 8.41 3.53
C PRO A 77 13.64 8.58 2.66
N GLY A 78 14.75 8.95 3.30
CA GLY A 78 15.99 9.26 2.60
C GLY A 78 16.59 8.03 1.90
N PRO A 79 17.44 8.22 0.89
CA PRO A 79 18.09 7.15 0.16
C PRO A 79 19.23 6.48 0.94
N ALA A 80 19.47 6.79 2.23
CA ALA A 80 20.60 6.25 3.01
C ALA A 80 20.24 4.97 3.78
N PRO A 81 21.18 4.02 3.95
CA PRO A 81 20.96 2.87 4.81
C PRO A 81 21.00 3.35 6.26
N VAL A 82 19.90 3.21 6.98
CA VAL A 82 19.97 3.21 8.44
C VAL A 82 20.44 1.81 8.82
N SER A 83 21.56 1.68 9.54
CA SER A 83 22.14 0.38 9.90
C SER A 83 21.20 -0.53 10.70
N THR A 84 20.06 0.02 11.15
CA THR A 84 19.02 -0.64 11.94
C THR A 84 17.85 -1.18 11.11
N ARG A 85 17.78 -0.96 9.78
CA ARG A 85 16.65 -1.41 8.93
C ARG A 85 17.10 -2.46 7.88
N PRO A 86 16.85 -3.76 8.09
CA PRO A 86 17.04 -4.78 7.05
C PRO A 86 16.03 -4.56 5.91
N GLY A 87 16.47 -4.37 4.66
CA GLY A 87 15.58 -4.28 3.50
C GLY A 87 16.05 -3.36 2.36
N SER A 88 15.51 -3.55 1.16
CA SER A 88 15.71 -2.66 0.01
C SER A 88 15.14 -1.26 0.31
N ARG A 89 15.87 -0.20 -0.06
CA ARG A 89 15.43 1.20 0.17
C ARG A 89 14.25 1.61 -0.71
N SER A 90 14.18 1.00 -1.89
CA SER A 90 13.15 1.23 -2.90
C SER A 90 12.33 -0.02 -3.08
N SER A 91 11.05 0.14 -3.40
CA SER A 91 10.20 -0.98 -3.79
C SER A 91 10.66 -1.58 -5.13
N ARG A 92 10.21 -2.78 -5.45
CA ARG A 92 10.60 -3.51 -6.67
C ARG A 92 10.45 -2.69 -7.96
N PHE A 93 9.39 -1.89 -8.08
CA PHE A 93 9.06 -1.08 -9.26
C PHE A 93 9.67 0.33 -9.26
N ASP A 94 10.38 0.69 -8.19
CA ASP A 94 11.05 1.99 -8.07
C ASP A 94 12.54 1.91 -8.46
N VAL A 95 13.15 0.72 -8.33
CA VAL A 95 14.61 0.55 -8.46
C VAL A 95 15.13 0.95 -9.85
N ALA A 96 14.47 0.50 -10.93
CA ALA A 96 14.96 0.69 -12.30
C ALA A 96 15.04 2.18 -12.69
N GLU A 97 14.03 2.96 -12.29
CA GLU A 97 13.92 4.39 -12.61
C GLU A 97 14.42 5.30 -11.49
N ARG A 98 15.08 4.74 -10.47
CA ARG A 98 15.62 5.47 -9.31
C ARG A 98 14.55 6.32 -8.60
N LYS A 99 13.33 5.81 -8.53
CA LYS A 99 12.24 6.41 -7.78
C LYS A 99 12.46 6.17 -6.28
N ARG A 100 11.85 7.01 -5.45
CA ARG A 100 11.94 6.94 -3.99
C ARG A 100 10.58 6.61 -3.38
N PRO A 101 10.56 5.95 -2.20
CA PRO A 101 9.32 5.76 -1.47
C PRO A 101 8.80 7.07 -0.89
N LEU A 102 7.50 7.11 -0.60
CA LEU A 102 6.84 8.13 0.19
C LEU A 102 6.21 7.48 1.41
N GLU A 103 6.14 8.20 2.52
CA GLU A 103 5.45 7.77 3.73
C GLU A 103 4.30 8.73 3.98
N VAL A 104 3.10 8.17 4.10
CA VAL A 104 1.94 8.92 4.57
C VAL A 104 1.86 8.74 6.08
N THR A 105 1.77 9.84 6.81
CA THR A 105 1.65 9.84 8.26
C THR A 105 0.32 10.44 8.69
N ILE A 106 -0.15 10.01 9.86
CA ILE A 106 -1.30 10.59 10.54
C ILE A 106 -0.91 10.96 11.97
N SER A 107 -1.56 11.99 12.49
CA SER A 107 -1.42 12.46 13.86
C SER A 107 -2.78 12.83 14.46
N ASP A 108 -2.80 13.37 15.67
CA ASP A 108 -4.02 13.90 16.28
C ASP A 108 -4.69 15.00 15.43
N ALA A 109 -3.91 15.70 14.60
CA ALA A 109 -4.39 16.78 13.73
C ALA A 109 -5.03 16.27 12.42
N SER A 110 -4.90 14.98 12.08
CA SER A 110 -5.37 14.42 10.80
C SER A 110 -6.89 14.22 10.76
N VAL A 111 -7.68 15.23 11.11
CA VAL A 111 -9.15 15.20 11.10
C VAL A 111 -9.68 15.85 9.83
N PHE A 112 -10.23 15.05 8.91
CA PHE A 112 -10.83 15.57 7.69
C PHE A 112 -12.21 16.17 7.98
N MET A 113 -12.40 17.43 7.61
CA MET A 113 -13.61 18.20 7.90
C MET A 113 -14.01 18.09 9.38
N ASN A 114 -15.21 17.58 9.67
CA ASN A 114 -15.74 17.35 11.01
C ASN A 114 -15.76 15.87 11.42
N GLN A 115 -15.11 14.97 10.65
CA GLN A 115 -15.11 13.52 10.87
C GLN A 115 -14.17 13.13 12.02
N ARG A 116 -14.54 13.47 13.26
CA ARG A 116 -13.67 13.33 14.45
C ARG A 116 -13.38 11.88 14.84
N GLY A 117 -14.20 10.93 14.39
CA GLY A 117 -13.94 9.51 14.58
C GLY A 117 -12.72 9.03 13.80
N PHE A 118 -12.43 9.64 12.65
CA PHE A 118 -11.33 9.23 11.79
C PHE A 118 -10.03 10.00 12.05
N ARG A 119 -8.92 9.37 11.64
CA ARG A 119 -7.70 10.09 11.24
C ARG A 119 -7.41 9.76 9.78
N ARG A 120 -7.40 10.76 8.91
CA ARG A 120 -7.39 10.59 7.45
C ARG A 120 -6.30 11.43 6.80
N ALA A 121 -5.54 10.76 5.95
CA ALA A 121 -4.61 11.33 4.98
C ALA A 121 -4.59 10.37 3.77
N GLY A 122 -5.32 10.68 2.69
CA GLY A 122 -5.36 9.85 1.48
C GLY A 122 -4.94 10.65 0.25
N LEU A 123 -3.83 10.28 -0.38
CA LEU A 123 -3.40 10.88 -1.63
C LEU A 123 -4.38 10.45 -2.73
N LEU A 124 -5.17 11.41 -3.19
CA LEU A 124 -6.10 11.26 -4.31
C LEU A 124 -5.35 11.44 -5.63
N PHE A 125 -5.63 10.59 -6.62
CA PHE A 125 -4.99 10.66 -7.93
C PHE A 125 -5.61 11.82 -8.72
N ALA A 126 -4.84 12.84 -9.09
CA ALA A 126 -5.37 14.11 -9.58
C ALA A 126 -6.06 14.01 -10.96
N GLU A 127 -5.54 13.14 -11.84
CA GLU A 127 -6.07 12.91 -13.20
C GLU A 127 -7.07 11.74 -13.27
N ASP A 128 -7.40 11.17 -12.11
CA ASP A 128 -8.44 10.17 -11.96
C ASP A 128 -9.76 10.87 -11.67
N ALA A 129 -10.41 11.34 -12.74
CA ALA A 129 -11.65 12.10 -12.65
C ALA A 129 -12.74 11.26 -11.94
N ASN A 130 -13.47 11.90 -11.03
CA ASN A 130 -14.52 11.21 -10.24
C ASN A 130 -15.57 10.49 -11.11
N GLU A 131 -15.83 10.99 -12.32
CA GLU A 131 -16.65 10.35 -13.34
C GLU A 131 -15.87 10.25 -14.65
N GLY A 132 -16.02 9.12 -15.36
CA GLY A 132 -15.39 8.91 -16.66
C GLY A 132 -13.85 8.82 -16.65
N SER A 133 -13.25 8.42 -15.52
CA SER A 133 -11.81 8.20 -15.45
C SER A 133 -11.34 7.09 -16.39
N PRO A 134 -10.25 7.30 -17.16
CA PRO A 134 -9.57 6.24 -17.89
C PRO A 134 -9.04 5.11 -16.99
N ALA A 135 -8.88 5.34 -15.69
CA ALA A 135 -8.43 4.33 -14.73
C ALA A 135 -9.60 3.49 -14.15
N GLY A 136 -10.84 3.88 -14.43
CA GLY A 136 -12.09 3.22 -14.02
C GLY A 136 -12.79 2.44 -15.14
N GLU A 137 -12.15 2.24 -16.30
CA GLU A 137 -12.75 1.59 -17.46
C GLU A 137 -11.88 0.45 -18.05
N GLY A 138 -12.54 -0.48 -18.76
CA GLY A 138 -11.87 -1.60 -19.41
C GLY A 138 -11.20 -2.54 -18.39
N VAL A 139 -9.93 -2.89 -18.65
CA VAL A 139 -9.11 -3.69 -17.73
C VAL A 139 -7.88 -2.89 -17.32
N LYS A 140 -7.72 -2.65 -16.02
CA LYS A 140 -6.65 -1.83 -15.45
C LYS A 140 -5.95 -2.58 -14.33
N THR A 141 -4.65 -2.40 -14.17
CA THR A 141 -3.94 -2.93 -13.00
C THR A 141 -3.36 -1.80 -12.18
N LEU A 142 -3.85 -1.69 -10.94
CA LEU A 142 -3.25 -0.84 -9.91
C LEU A 142 -2.09 -1.58 -9.26
N HIS A 143 -0.90 -0.98 -9.28
CA HIS A 143 0.30 -1.45 -8.61
C HIS A 143 0.62 -0.56 -7.41
N PHE A 144 1.03 -1.19 -6.32
CA PHE A 144 1.61 -0.51 -5.17
C PHE A 144 2.43 -1.49 -4.33
N SER A 145 3.42 -0.95 -3.64
CA SER A 145 4.16 -1.66 -2.61
C SER A 145 3.96 -0.96 -1.28
N ALA A 146 3.92 -1.73 -0.20
CA ALA A 146 3.79 -1.22 1.16
C ALA A 146 4.87 -1.81 2.07
N ARG A 147 5.34 -1.03 3.04
CA ARG A 147 6.17 -1.49 4.15
C ARG A 147 5.85 -0.71 5.42
N SER A 148 5.88 -1.38 6.56
CA SER A 148 5.72 -0.75 7.87
C SER A 148 6.86 0.22 8.18
N ASP A 149 6.56 1.35 8.83
CA ASP A 149 7.58 2.17 9.49
C ASP A 149 7.76 1.74 10.94
N LEU A 150 8.98 1.34 11.32
CA LEU A 150 9.27 0.87 12.68
C LEU A 150 9.30 2.01 13.70
N GLU A 151 9.47 3.25 13.24
CA GLU A 151 9.43 4.46 14.08
C GLU A 151 8.01 5.01 14.26
N ARG A 152 7.07 4.62 13.38
CA ARG A 152 5.66 5.04 13.38
C ARG A 152 4.72 3.86 13.15
N PRO A 153 4.79 2.80 13.97
CA PRO A 153 4.02 1.59 13.72
C PRO A 153 2.52 1.87 13.80
N LEU A 154 1.75 1.26 12.90
CA LEU A 154 0.28 1.30 12.98
C LEU A 154 -0.22 0.58 14.24
N ASN A 155 -1.22 1.15 14.91
CA ASN A 155 -1.90 0.47 16.01
C ASN A 155 -2.99 -0.46 15.48
N LEU A 156 -2.64 -1.73 15.25
CA LEU A 156 -3.51 -2.73 14.61
C LEU A 156 -4.74 -3.15 15.44
N THR A 157 -4.97 -2.60 16.64
CA THR A 157 -6.28 -2.74 17.33
C THR A 157 -7.37 -1.89 16.69
N HIS A 158 -7.01 -0.97 15.81
CA HIS A 158 -7.92 -0.20 14.95
C HIS A 158 -7.99 -0.80 13.55
N GLU A 159 -9.02 -0.43 12.79
CA GLU A 159 -9.12 -0.70 11.36
C GLU A 159 -8.50 0.45 10.56
N TYR A 160 -7.81 0.11 9.47
CA TYR A 160 -7.24 1.07 8.53
C TYR A 160 -7.71 0.79 7.11
N LEU A 161 -8.02 1.83 6.34
CA LEU A 161 -8.00 1.77 4.88
C LEU A 161 -6.65 2.34 4.41
N ASN A 162 -5.98 1.60 3.53
CA ASN A 162 -4.64 1.91 3.07
C ASN A 162 -4.61 2.21 1.57
N VAL A 163 -5.35 1.44 0.77
CA VAL A 163 -5.60 1.71 -0.65
C VAL A 163 -7.06 1.41 -0.93
N TRP A 164 -7.80 2.33 -1.54
CA TRP A 164 -9.21 2.13 -1.84
C TRP A 164 -9.60 2.89 -3.10
N HIS A 165 -10.72 2.49 -3.70
CA HIS A 165 -11.36 3.20 -4.78
C HIS A 165 -12.75 3.63 -4.34
N GLU A 166 -12.90 4.91 -4.03
CA GLU A 166 -14.15 5.52 -3.55
C GLU A 166 -15.05 5.81 -4.74
N THR A 167 -16.30 5.35 -4.70
CA THR A 167 -17.26 5.57 -5.80
C THR A 167 -17.55 7.05 -6.01
N ALA A 168 -18.00 7.41 -7.21
CA ALA A 168 -18.29 8.80 -7.56
C ALA A 168 -19.34 9.47 -6.66
N ALA A 169 -20.24 8.66 -6.08
CA ALA A 169 -21.29 9.09 -5.16
C ALA A 169 -20.82 9.26 -3.71
N TYR A 170 -19.57 8.89 -3.39
CA TYR A 170 -18.98 8.94 -2.05
C TYR A 170 -19.75 8.16 -0.98
N ASP A 171 -20.50 7.13 -1.37
CA ASP A 171 -21.34 6.31 -0.49
C ASP A 171 -20.83 4.88 -0.31
N ALA A 172 -19.91 4.45 -1.18
CA ALA A 172 -19.27 3.14 -1.13
C ALA A 172 -17.85 3.17 -1.71
N ASN A 173 -17.11 2.09 -1.47
CA ASN A 173 -15.86 1.79 -2.18
C ASN A 173 -16.09 0.58 -3.08
N GLN A 174 -15.42 0.53 -4.24
CA GLN A 174 -15.44 -0.65 -5.11
C GLN A 174 -14.60 -1.79 -4.51
N PHE A 175 -13.46 -1.44 -3.92
CA PHE A 175 -12.65 -2.34 -3.09
C PHE A 175 -11.97 -1.56 -1.97
N ASN A 176 -11.56 -2.28 -0.93
CA ASN A 176 -10.79 -1.77 0.19
C ASN A 176 -9.58 -2.67 0.44
N PHE A 177 -8.38 -2.10 0.37
CA PHE A 177 -7.17 -2.71 0.90
C PHE A 177 -6.90 -2.17 2.30
N GLN A 178 -6.92 -3.06 3.28
CA GLN A 178 -7.04 -2.72 4.69
C GLN A 178 -6.05 -3.49 5.55
N THR A 179 -5.82 -2.97 6.76
CA THR A 179 -5.15 -3.70 7.83
C THR A 179 -5.78 -3.44 9.19
N GLY A 180 -5.33 -4.16 10.20
CA GLY A 180 -5.80 -4.05 11.57
C GLY A 180 -7.08 -4.84 11.83
N THR A 181 -7.77 -4.47 12.91
CA THR A 181 -8.96 -5.16 13.41
C THR A 181 -10.20 -4.63 12.71
N ILE A 182 -10.71 -5.36 11.71
CA ILE A 182 -11.83 -4.92 10.88
C ILE A 182 -13.12 -4.88 11.72
N ILE A 183 -13.80 -3.73 11.73
CA ILE A 183 -15.07 -3.53 12.43
C ILE A 183 -16.12 -4.47 11.82
N GLY A 184 -16.79 -5.24 12.68
CA GLY A 184 -17.76 -6.25 12.26
C GLY A 184 -17.15 -7.59 11.82
N GLN A 185 -15.82 -7.70 11.74
CA GLN A 185 -15.10 -8.94 11.41
C GLN A 185 -13.87 -9.15 12.32
N PRO A 186 -14.04 -9.11 13.67
CA PRO A 186 -12.92 -9.16 14.62
C PRO A 186 -12.16 -10.50 14.62
N GLU A 187 -12.74 -11.55 14.03
CA GLU A 187 -12.12 -12.86 13.87
C GLU A 187 -11.01 -12.87 12.81
N LEU A 188 -10.98 -11.89 11.90
CA LEU A 188 -9.91 -11.78 10.92
C LEU A 188 -8.60 -11.33 11.62
N PRO A 189 -7.46 -11.99 11.36
CA PRO A 189 -6.21 -11.65 12.03
C PRO A 189 -5.80 -10.19 11.79
N LYS A 190 -5.57 -9.42 12.86
CA LYS A 190 -5.30 -7.98 12.77
C LYS A 190 -3.99 -7.63 12.06
N ASP A 191 -3.01 -8.52 12.11
CA ASP A 191 -1.66 -8.43 11.55
C ASP A 191 -1.57 -8.92 10.10
N THR A 192 -2.63 -8.66 9.32
CA THR A 192 -2.73 -9.02 7.91
C THR A 192 -3.19 -7.84 7.08
N TYR A 193 -2.59 -7.69 5.91
CA TYR A 193 -3.21 -6.96 4.82
C TYR A 193 -4.38 -7.76 4.26
N LYS A 194 -5.48 -7.08 3.98
CA LYS A 194 -6.75 -7.68 3.54
C LYS A 194 -7.29 -6.90 2.35
N LEU A 195 -7.74 -7.59 1.33
CA LEU A 195 -8.55 -7.02 0.26
C LEU A 195 -10.00 -7.41 0.51
N LEU A 196 -10.87 -6.41 0.69
CA LEU A 196 -12.31 -6.56 0.81
C LEU A 196 -13.01 -5.95 -0.41
N ASP A 197 -14.16 -6.51 -0.80
CA ASP A 197 -15.03 -5.90 -1.80
C ASP A 197 -15.90 -4.77 -1.21
N ARG A 198 -16.81 -4.24 -2.03
CA ARG A 198 -17.83 -3.25 -1.67
C ARG A 198 -18.66 -3.63 -0.45
N ASP A 199 -18.99 -4.91 -0.30
CA ASP A 199 -19.82 -5.43 0.79
C ASP A 199 -18.98 -5.79 2.03
N ASN A 200 -17.71 -5.40 2.04
CA ASN A 200 -16.70 -5.76 3.04
C ASN A 200 -16.42 -7.26 3.13
N LYS A 201 -16.75 -8.05 2.11
CA LYS A 201 -16.42 -9.47 2.10
C LYS A 201 -14.93 -9.65 1.78
N LEU A 202 -14.27 -10.49 2.58
CA LEU A 202 -12.86 -10.82 2.36
C LEU A 202 -12.64 -11.56 1.04
N LEU A 203 -11.82 -10.98 0.16
CA LEU A 203 -11.40 -11.57 -1.11
C LEU A 203 -10.05 -12.28 -0.97
N TRP A 204 -9.12 -11.65 -0.24
CA TRP A 204 -7.75 -12.16 -0.05
C TRP A 204 -7.08 -11.52 1.16
N ALA A 205 -6.13 -12.23 1.78
CA ALA A 205 -5.29 -11.68 2.84
C ALA A 205 -3.89 -12.28 2.84
N THR A 206 -2.93 -11.54 3.37
CA THR A 206 -1.57 -12.00 3.68
C THR A 206 -1.09 -11.41 5.01
N PRO A 207 -0.26 -12.13 5.79
CA PRO A 207 0.44 -11.51 6.92
C PRO A 207 1.22 -10.26 6.51
N MET A 208 1.24 -9.27 7.39
CA MET A 208 2.08 -8.09 7.23
C MET A 208 3.53 -8.43 7.56
N ALA A 209 4.46 -7.91 6.77
CA ALA A 209 5.87 -7.88 7.08
C ALA A 209 6.15 -6.78 8.13
N MET A 210 6.16 -7.18 9.40
CA MET A 210 6.34 -6.28 10.54
C MET A 210 7.80 -5.87 10.79
N ASP A 211 8.74 -6.42 10.01
CA ASP A 211 10.17 -6.13 10.09
C ASP A 211 10.62 -4.96 9.19
N GLY A 212 9.68 -4.33 8.49
CA GLY A 212 9.96 -3.24 7.54
C GLY A 212 10.32 -3.73 6.13
N SER A 213 10.19 -5.03 5.85
CA SER A 213 10.33 -5.57 4.50
C SER A 213 9.21 -5.10 3.58
N TRP A 214 9.52 -4.93 2.30
CA TRP A 214 8.53 -4.61 1.27
C TRP A 214 7.61 -5.78 0.98
N GLN A 215 6.34 -5.45 0.76
CA GLN A 215 5.35 -6.32 0.14
C GLN A 215 4.80 -5.59 -1.09
N ASN A 216 4.78 -6.27 -2.23
CA ASN A 216 4.32 -5.71 -3.50
C ASN A 216 2.96 -6.33 -3.84
N PHE A 217 2.08 -5.50 -4.36
CA PHE A 217 0.71 -5.85 -4.69
C PHE A 217 0.37 -5.32 -6.08
N ALA A 218 -0.46 -6.07 -6.78
CA ALA A 218 -1.19 -5.52 -7.91
C ALA A 218 -2.62 -6.05 -7.94
N LEU A 219 -3.56 -5.21 -8.35
CA LEU A 219 -4.97 -5.53 -8.47
C LEU A 219 -5.38 -5.27 -9.92
N THR A 220 -5.57 -6.34 -10.70
CA THR A 220 -6.15 -6.20 -12.04
C THR A 220 -7.67 -6.16 -11.89
N LEU A 221 -8.25 -5.00 -12.18
CA LEU A 221 -9.67 -4.71 -12.14
C LEU A 221 -10.21 -4.79 -13.57
N ASP A 222 -11.17 -5.67 -13.79
CA ASP A 222 -11.90 -5.80 -15.05
C ASP A 222 -13.29 -5.18 -14.86
N PHE A 223 -13.44 -3.93 -15.25
CA PHE A 223 -14.69 -3.16 -15.16
C PHE A 223 -15.74 -3.66 -16.15
N LEU A 224 -15.33 -4.36 -17.22
CA LEU A 224 -16.27 -4.93 -18.19
C LEU A 224 -16.96 -6.18 -17.65
N ASN A 225 -16.20 -7.02 -16.95
CA ASN A 225 -16.68 -8.30 -16.42
C ASN A 225 -16.96 -8.28 -14.92
N ASN A 226 -16.71 -7.15 -14.24
CA ASN A 226 -16.88 -7.00 -12.80
C ASN A 226 -16.06 -8.04 -12.01
N THR A 227 -14.75 -8.06 -12.24
CA THR A 227 -13.84 -9.01 -11.56
C THR A 227 -12.53 -8.40 -11.11
N ILE A 228 -11.90 -9.02 -10.11
CA ILE A 228 -10.56 -8.69 -9.63
C ILE A 228 -9.63 -9.90 -9.72
N GLN A 229 -8.41 -9.69 -10.22
CA GLN A 229 -7.28 -10.59 -10.01
C GLN A 229 -6.25 -9.97 -9.06
N ILE A 230 -5.92 -10.70 -8.00
CA ILE A 230 -4.89 -10.29 -7.03
C ILE A 230 -3.51 -10.82 -7.44
N TRP A 231 -2.49 -9.99 -7.28
CA TRP A 231 -1.07 -10.32 -7.41
C TRP A 231 -0.32 -9.91 -6.16
N TYR A 232 0.66 -10.71 -5.74
CA TYR A 232 1.44 -10.46 -4.54
C TYR A 232 2.86 -11.00 -4.66
N SER A 233 3.81 -10.30 -4.06
CA SER A 233 5.13 -10.84 -3.76
C SER A 233 5.77 -10.20 -2.53
N ALA A 234 6.67 -10.94 -1.88
CA ALA A 234 7.49 -10.43 -0.79
C ALA A 234 8.85 -9.91 -1.31
N GLY A 235 9.33 -8.81 -0.73
CA GLY A 235 10.64 -8.23 -1.00
C GLY A 235 10.83 -7.84 -2.46
N ASN A 236 11.83 -8.42 -3.12
CA ASN A 236 12.14 -8.15 -4.52
C ASN A 236 11.66 -9.27 -5.45
N ASN A 237 10.87 -10.23 -4.97
CA ASN A 237 10.37 -11.32 -5.82
C ASN A 237 9.40 -10.78 -6.88
N PRO A 238 9.34 -11.39 -8.08
CA PRO A 238 8.32 -11.08 -9.07
C PRO A 238 6.91 -11.31 -8.51
N LEU A 239 5.95 -10.46 -8.91
CA LEU A 239 4.55 -10.62 -8.57
C LEU A 239 4.03 -12.00 -9.01
N ALA A 240 3.38 -12.71 -8.10
CA ALA A 240 2.72 -13.98 -8.41
C ALA A 240 1.21 -13.81 -8.32
N ARG A 241 0.50 -14.42 -9.27
CA ARG A 241 -0.96 -14.50 -9.26
C ARG A 241 -1.44 -15.20 -8.00
N GLN A 242 -2.35 -14.57 -7.27
CA GLN A 242 -2.94 -15.13 -6.06
C GLN A 242 -4.34 -15.66 -6.39
N GLY A 243 -4.52 -16.98 -6.28
CA GLY A 243 -5.81 -17.62 -6.52
C GLY A 243 -6.38 -17.40 -7.93
N GLY A 244 -7.70 -17.49 -8.03
CA GLY A 244 -8.47 -17.26 -9.26
C GLY A 244 -8.87 -15.80 -9.47
N VAL A 245 -9.52 -15.52 -10.60
CA VAL A 245 -10.24 -14.27 -10.82
C VAL A 245 -11.51 -14.30 -9.95
N VAL A 246 -11.81 -13.21 -9.24
CA VAL A 246 -12.90 -13.14 -8.27
C VAL A 246 -13.97 -12.16 -8.76
N PRO A 247 -15.25 -12.56 -8.86
CA PRO A 247 -16.35 -11.63 -9.14
C PRO A 247 -16.56 -10.63 -8.00
N VAL A 248 -16.77 -9.36 -8.34
CA VAL A 248 -17.00 -8.24 -7.42
C VAL A 248 -17.96 -7.22 -8.06
N ASP A 249 -18.31 -6.15 -7.37
CA ASP A 249 -19.02 -5.01 -7.96
C ASP A 249 -18.08 -3.80 -8.11
N LEU A 250 -17.73 -3.45 -9.35
CA LEU A 250 -16.87 -2.31 -9.70
C LEU A 250 -17.66 -1.16 -10.34
N ALA A 251 -18.98 -1.11 -10.18
CA ALA A 251 -19.79 -0.06 -10.81
C ALA A 251 -19.65 1.32 -10.12
N GLY A 252 -20.08 2.39 -10.79
CA GLY A 252 -20.32 3.70 -10.15
C GLY A 252 -19.15 4.67 -10.17
N ASP A 253 -18.21 4.51 -11.12
CA ASP A 253 -17.00 5.33 -11.27
C ASP A 253 -16.29 5.58 -9.92
N GLY A 254 -15.51 6.65 -9.80
CA GLY A 254 -14.85 6.99 -8.56
C GLY A 254 -13.39 7.38 -8.71
N GLN A 255 -12.69 7.33 -7.58
CA GLN A 255 -11.30 7.76 -7.48
C GLN A 255 -10.46 6.86 -6.58
N TYR A 256 -9.25 6.55 -7.03
CA TYR A 256 -8.21 5.89 -6.24
C TYR A 256 -7.64 6.82 -5.18
N GLN A 257 -7.47 6.26 -3.99
CA GLN A 257 -6.79 6.88 -2.87
C GLN A 257 -5.78 5.91 -2.28
N ILE A 258 -4.58 6.42 -1.97
CA ILE A 258 -3.54 5.70 -1.23
C ILE A 258 -3.10 6.52 -0.02
N GLY A 259 -3.03 5.89 1.15
CA GLY A 259 -2.67 6.61 2.37
C GLY A 259 -3.14 5.90 3.62
N ILE A 260 -3.72 6.63 4.56
CA ILE A 260 -4.19 6.08 5.82
C ILE A 260 -5.53 6.72 6.19
N LEU A 261 -6.56 5.91 6.35
CA LEU A 261 -7.77 6.24 7.10
C LEU A 261 -7.87 5.29 8.29
N LYS A 262 -7.56 5.80 9.49
CA LYS A 262 -7.72 5.06 10.75
C LYS A 262 -9.13 5.26 11.29
N LYS A 263 -9.86 4.16 11.48
CA LYS A 263 -11.18 4.16 12.14
C LYS A 263 -11.04 4.15 13.67
N PRO A 264 -12.03 4.69 14.41
CA PRO A 264 -12.03 4.65 15.86
C PRO A 264 -12.44 3.26 16.37
N THR A 265 -12.28 3.01 17.67
CA THR A 265 -12.84 1.82 18.33
C THR A 265 -13.93 2.20 19.34
N GLY A 266 -14.73 1.22 19.77
CA GLY A 266 -15.70 1.40 20.85
C GLY A 266 -16.92 2.27 20.51
N THR A 267 -17.30 2.39 19.23
CA THR A 267 -18.49 3.11 18.79
C THR A 267 -19.18 2.44 17.61
N GLY A 268 -20.48 2.71 17.44
CA GLY A 268 -21.23 2.43 16.21
C GLY A 268 -21.27 3.61 15.23
N ASP A 269 -20.97 4.83 15.69
CA ASP A 269 -20.84 6.02 14.84
C ASP A 269 -19.36 6.30 14.58
N VAL A 270 -18.81 5.52 13.64
CA VAL A 270 -17.38 5.51 13.31
C VAL A 270 -16.88 6.81 12.69
N VAL A 271 -17.78 7.58 12.06
CA VAL A 271 -17.42 8.83 11.38
C VAL A 271 -17.18 9.93 12.40
N ASN A 272 -18.04 10.02 13.44
CA ASN A 272 -18.06 11.18 14.32
C ASN A 272 -17.47 10.95 15.71
N SER A 273 -17.38 9.70 16.17
CA SER A 273 -17.12 9.40 17.58
C SER A 273 -16.19 8.20 17.79
N GLY A 274 -16.01 7.78 19.05
CA GLY A 274 -15.20 6.62 19.41
C GLY A 274 -13.79 6.97 19.87
N TYR A 275 -13.06 5.94 20.29
CA TYR A 275 -11.74 6.07 20.86
C TYR A 275 -10.68 6.20 19.77
N GLN A 276 -9.78 7.17 19.97
CA GLN A 276 -8.51 7.32 19.30
C GLN A 276 -7.43 7.46 20.38
N SER A 277 -6.31 6.76 20.22
CA SER A 277 -5.14 6.95 21.08
C SER A 277 -4.63 8.40 20.96
N SER A 278 -4.25 9.02 22.07
CA SER A 278 -3.65 10.35 22.08
C SER A 278 -2.18 10.31 21.65
N ASN A 279 -1.65 11.48 21.22
CA ASN A 279 -0.28 11.66 20.73
C ASN A 279 0.02 10.72 19.56
N LEU A 280 -0.95 10.60 18.64
CA LEU A 280 -0.85 9.70 17.51
C LEU A 280 0.33 10.11 16.61
N ASN A 281 1.15 9.13 16.25
CA ASN A 281 2.25 9.26 15.30
C ASN A 281 2.40 7.92 14.59
N GLU A 282 1.62 7.73 13.53
CA GLU A 282 1.53 6.47 12.79
C GLU A 282 1.78 6.73 11.31
N GLY A 283 2.43 5.79 10.64
CA GLY A 283 2.86 5.95 9.27
C GLY A 283 2.87 4.62 8.51
N LEU A 284 2.70 4.72 7.20
CA LEU A 284 2.84 3.62 6.28
C LEU A 284 3.58 4.08 5.04
N ILE A 285 4.58 3.31 4.63
CA ILE A 285 5.47 3.68 3.54
C ILE A 285 5.05 2.95 2.29
N TYR A 286 4.90 3.72 1.20
CA TYR A 286 4.49 3.27 -0.11
C TYR A 286 5.59 3.46 -1.16
N GLY A 287 5.54 2.64 -2.19
CA GLY A 287 6.40 2.73 -3.37
C GLY A 287 5.73 2.03 -4.55
N GLY A 288 6.29 2.17 -5.76
CA GLY A 288 5.79 1.45 -6.93
C GLY A 288 4.33 1.73 -7.25
N ILE A 289 3.88 2.96 -7.02
CA ILE A 289 2.48 3.38 -7.18
C ILE A 289 2.24 3.75 -8.64
N PHE A 290 1.49 2.94 -9.38
CA PHE A 290 1.11 3.27 -10.76
C PHE A 290 -0.13 2.47 -11.19
N ILE A 291 -0.78 2.93 -12.24
CA ILE A 291 -1.85 2.20 -12.93
C ILE A 291 -1.40 1.98 -14.37
N GLU A 292 -1.50 0.75 -14.82
CA GLU A 292 -1.23 0.37 -16.21
C GLU A 292 -2.49 -0.10 -16.92
N ASP A 293 -2.50 0.08 -18.24
CA ASP A 293 -3.51 -0.50 -19.11
C ASP A 293 -3.23 -1.99 -19.29
N SER A 294 -4.14 -2.82 -18.77
CA SER A 294 -4.02 -4.27 -18.78
C SER A 294 -4.86 -4.94 -19.88
N ALA A 295 -5.21 -4.17 -20.91
CA ALA A 295 -5.70 -4.71 -22.16
C ALA A 295 -4.78 -5.84 -22.66
N ASN A 296 -5.38 -6.89 -23.25
CA ASN A 296 -4.67 -8.08 -23.73
C ASN A 296 -3.87 -8.85 -22.65
N SER A 297 -4.31 -8.77 -21.39
CA SER A 297 -3.67 -9.45 -20.25
C SER A 297 -2.24 -8.98 -19.97
N CYS A 298 -1.90 -7.74 -20.32
CA CYS A 298 -0.63 -7.15 -19.95
C CYS A 298 -0.61 -6.85 -18.45
N VAL A 299 0.37 -7.41 -17.73
CA VAL A 299 0.65 -7.07 -16.32
C VAL A 299 2.16 -7.01 -16.11
N SER A 300 2.68 -5.95 -15.49
CA SER A 300 4.09 -5.84 -15.09
C SER A 300 4.36 -6.66 -13.82
N ILE A 301 5.44 -7.47 -13.79
CA ILE A 301 5.66 -8.53 -12.76
C ILE A 301 7.00 -8.41 -12.01
#